data_AF-F6HJ60-F1
#
_entry.id   AF-F6HJ60-F1
#
_cell.length_a   1.000
_cell.length_b   1.000
_cell.length_c   1.000
_cell.angle_alpha   90.00
_cell.angle_beta   90.00
_cell.angle_gamma   90.00
#
_symmetry.space_group_name_H-M   'P 1'
#
loop_
_entity.id
_entity.type
_entity.pdbx_description
1 polymer ?
#
loop_
_entity_poly.entity_id
_entity_poly.type
_entity_poly.pdbx_seq_one_letter_code
_entity_poly.pdbx_strand_id
1 'polypeptide(L)'
;MSWIINYINSPQERFSDPKSLVKDLHLNGFKAIWMLDPGIKQEDGYFVYDSDSANDVWIHKADGTPFVVWPGPCVFPDFTQSKARSWWACLVKDFISNGVDGIWNDMNEPTVFKAVTKSMPEDNVHRGDAELGGCQNHSHCHNVYGMLMARSTYEGMKLANENKRPFVLTRAGFIGSQRYAATWTGDNLSNWDHLHMSIPMVLQLGLSGQPLSGPDIGGFGRNATPRLFGRWMGVGAMFPFCRGHSETDTIDHEPWSFGEEPFKTRA
;
A
#
# COMPACT_ATOMS: atom_id res chain seq x y z
N MET A 1 18.25 -5.35 9.64
CA MET A 1 17.79 -4.03 9.14
C MET A 1 16.27 -4.11 9.03
N SER A 2 15.56 -3.91 10.15
CA SER A 2 14.11 -4.13 10.24
C SER A 2 13.39 -2.84 9.87
N TRP A 3 12.96 -2.75 8.62
CA TRP A 3 12.06 -1.69 8.17
C TRP A 3 10.77 -2.37 7.73
N ILE A 4 9.69 -2.16 8.49
CA ILE A 4 8.29 -2.21 8.03
C ILE A 4 7.94 -3.48 7.22
N ILE A 5 8.36 -4.66 7.69
CA ILE A 5 7.73 -5.95 7.35
C ILE A 5 7.70 -6.75 8.65
N ASN A 6 6.79 -6.42 9.54
CA ASN A 6 6.57 -7.19 10.76
C ASN A 6 5.10 -7.54 10.88
N TYR A 7 4.63 -8.40 9.98
CA TYR A 7 3.48 -9.23 10.28
C TYR A 7 3.68 -10.72 10.00
N ILE A 8 4.68 -11.15 9.20
CA ILE A 8 4.92 -12.58 8.95
C ILE A 8 6.42 -12.87 8.76
N ASN A 9 7.04 -13.50 9.77
CA ASN A 9 8.41 -14.07 9.82
C ASN A 9 9.61 -13.11 9.88
N SER A 10 10.68 -13.56 10.54
CA SER A 10 11.97 -12.86 10.69
C SER A 10 12.51 -12.40 9.33
N PRO A 11 12.45 -11.09 9.00
CA PRO A 11 12.87 -10.60 7.68
C PRO A 11 14.35 -10.90 7.41
N GLN A 12 15.16 -10.96 8.48
CA GLN A 12 16.59 -11.22 8.40
C GLN A 12 16.92 -12.66 7.99
N GLU A 13 16.02 -13.62 8.23
CA GLU A 13 16.20 -15.02 7.81
C GLU A 13 15.84 -15.23 6.34
N ARG A 14 14.77 -14.58 5.85
CA ARG A 14 14.31 -14.70 4.45
C ARG A 14 15.01 -13.74 3.49
N PHE A 15 15.35 -12.55 3.96
CA PHE A 15 15.98 -11.47 3.21
C PHE A 15 17.19 -10.93 4.00
N SER A 16 18.22 -11.76 4.14
CA SER A 16 19.43 -11.42 4.91
C SER A 16 20.23 -10.27 4.28
N ASP A 17 20.24 -10.19 2.95
CA ASP A 17 20.83 -9.09 2.17
C ASP A 17 19.85 -8.58 1.08
N PRO A 18 18.92 -7.70 1.46
CA PRO A 18 17.94 -7.17 0.51
C PRO A 18 18.57 -6.37 -0.64
N LYS A 19 19.69 -5.69 -0.40
CA LYS A 19 20.34 -4.84 -1.40
C LYS A 19 20.92 -5.70 -2.52
N SER A 20 21.51 -6.84 -2.18
CA SER A 20 21.98 -7.81 -3.17
C SER A 20 20.84 -8.40 -4.00
N LEU A 21 19.70 -8.76 -3.39
CA LEU A 21 18.51 -9.21 -4.13
C LEU A 21 18.05 -8.16 -5.15
N VAL A 22 17.92 -6.91 -4.73
CA VAL A 22 17.49 -5.83 -5.63
C VAL A 22 18.52 -5.58 -6.75
N LYS A 23 19.81 -5.66 -6.43
CA LYS A 23 20.88 -5.57 -7.43
C LYS A 23 20.76 -6.68 -8.48
N ASP A 24 20.49 -7.92 -8.07
CA ASP A 24 20.32 -9.05 -8.99
C ASP A 24 19.06 -8.87 -9.87
N LEU A 25 17.96 -8.37 -9.31
CA LEU A 25 16.76 -8.00 -10.09
C LEU A 25 17.09 -6.92 -11.13
N HIS A 26 17.84 -5.89 -10.76
CA HIS A 26 18.26 -4.82 -11.67
C HIS A 26 19.18 -5.34 -12.79
N LEU A 27 20.07 -6.28 -12.51
CA LEU A 27 20.92 -6.93 -13.52
C LEU A 27 20.10 -7.67 -14.58
N ASN A 28 18.91 -8.14 -14.22
CA ASN A 28 17.96 -8.80 -15.13
C ASN A 28 16.92 -7.84 -15.72
N GLY A 29 17.04 -6.52 -15.49
CA GLY A 29 16.13 -5.51 -16.01
C GLY A 29 14.82 -5.35 -15.23
N PHE A 30 14.65 -6.05 -14.11
CA PHE A 30 13.47 -5.94 -13.24
C PHE A 30 13.57 -4.72 -12.32
N LYS A 31 12.43 -4.40 -11.68
CA LYS A 31 12.28 -3.36 -10.66
C LYS A 31 11.71 -3.98 -9.39
N ALA A 32 12.07 -3.40 -8.24
CA ALA A 32 11.61 -3.89 -6.93
C ALA A 32 10.60 -2.91 -6.32
N ILE A 33 9.39 -3.38 -6.03
CA ILE A 33 8.33 -2.61 -5.36
C ILE A 33 8.07 -3.25 -4.00
N TRP A 34 8.17 -2.48 -2.92
CA TRP A 34 8.04 -3.01 -1.56
C TRP A 34 6.90 -2.34 -0.81
N MET A 35 6.21 -3.11 0.03
CA MET A 35 5.05 -2.65 0.78
C MET A 35 5.46 -1.91 2.05
N LEU A 36 4.78 -0.80 2.35
CA LEU A 36 4.89 0.00 3.56
C LEU A 36 3.50 0.39 4.05
N ASP A 37 3.08 -0.17 5.18
CA ASP A 37 1.78 0.10 5.80
C ASP A 37 1.88 1.21 6.86
N PRO A 38 0.77 1.89 7.20
CA PRO A 38 0.80 2.99 8.17
C PRO A 38 0.94 2.52 9.62
N GLY A 39 0.70 1.24 9.91
CA GLY A 39 0.79 0.69 11.27
C GLY A 39 2.24 0.54 11.70
N ILE A 40 2.70 1.39 12.62
CA ILE A 40 4.04 1.32 13.20
C ILE A 40 3.99 0.48 14.47
N LYS A 41 4.76 -0.60 14.51
CA LYS A 41 4.92 -1.43 15.71
C LYS A 41 5.44 -0.58 16.87
N GLN A 42 4.74 -0.58 17.99
CA GLN A 42 5.15 0.00 19.26
C GLN A 42 6.09 -0.99 19.95
N GLU A 43 7.39 -0.78 19.81
CA GLU A 43 8.44 -1.61 20.38
C GLU A 43 9.65 -0.74 20.72
N ASP A 44 10.07 -0.74 21.99
CA ASP A 44 11.25 -0.01 22.42
C ASP A 44 12.51 -0.52 21.69
N GLY A 45 13.30 0.40 21.14
CA GLY A 45 14.47 0.06 20.33
C GLY A 45 14.15 -0.08 18.83
N TYR A 46 12.87 -0.06 18.44
CA TYR A 46 12.51 0.07 17.04
C TYR A 46 12.61 1.54 16.64
N PHE A 47 13.70 1.89 15.95
CA PHE A 47 14.05 3.28 15.66
C PHE A 47 12.92 4.10 14.99
N VAL A 48 12.00 3.50 14.20
CA VAL A 48 10.84 4.23 13.65
C VAL A 48 9.93 4.67 14.78
N TYR A 49 9.60 3.76 15.70
CA TYR A 49 8.80 4.07 16.87
C TYR A 49 9.55 5.04 17.81
N ASP A 50 10.82 4.78 18.10
CA ASP A 50 11.61 5.62 19.00
C ASP A 50 11.81 7.05 18.47
N SER A 51 11.80 7.22 17.14
CA SER A 51 11.90 8.54 16.51
C SER A 51 10.71 9.45 16.79
N ASP A 52 9.60 8.93 17.34
CA ASP A 52 8.45 9.75 17.74
C ASP A 52 8.65 10.53 19.03
N SER A 53 9.51 10.06 19.95
CA SER A 53 9.80 10.78 21.20
C SER A 53 10.26 12.23 20.97
N ALA A 54 10.73 12.55 19.76
CA ALA A 54 11.09 13.90 19.31
C ALA A 54 10.04 14.62 18.44
N ASN A 55 9.05 13.92 17.87
CA ASN A 55 8.21 14.44 16.78
C ASN A 55 6.70 14.50 17.11
N ASP A 56 6.19 13.71 18.05
CA ASP A 56 4.79 13.75 18.48
C ASP A 56 3.82 13.62 17.28
N VAL A 57 3.96 12.53 16.53
CA VAL A 57 3.34 12.35 15.19
C VAL A 57 2.15 11.39 15.19
N TRP A 58 1.79 10.80 16.32
CA TRP A 58 0.71 9.82 16.39
C TRP A 58 -0.69 10.44 16.43
N ILE A 59 -1.64 9.69 15.90
CA ILE A 59 -3.08 9.89 16.13
C ILE A 59 -3.40 9.54 17.58
N HIS A 60 -4.24 10.34 18.22
CA HIS A 60 -4.63 10.14 19.62
C HIS A 60 -6.07 9.61 19.73
N LYS A 61 -6.38 8.99 20.87
CA LYS A 61 -7.75 8.79 21.32
C LYS A 61 -8.34 10.10 21.86
N ALA A 62 -9.64 10.12 22.12
CA ALA A 62 -10.33 11.25 22.74
C ALA A 62 -9.74 11.67 24.12
N ASP A 63 -9.10 10.74 24.84
CA ASP A 63 -8.42 11.00 26.12
C ASP A 63 -7.03 11.66 25.97
N GLY A 64 -6.59 11.92 24.75
CA GLY A 64 -5.31 12.56 24.43
C GLY A 64 -4.10 11.62 24.42
N THR A 65 -4.28 10.31 24.65
CA THR A 65 -3.19 9.33 24.56
C THR A 65 -3.11 8.71 23.16
N PRO A 66 -1.93 8.20 22.71
CA PRO A 66 -1.79 7.57 21.41
C PRO A 66 -2.80 6.44 21.18
N PHE A 67 -3.33 6.37 19.96
CA PHE A 67 -4.18 5.26 19.54
C PHE A 67 -3.34 4.03 19.22
N VAL A 68 -3.57 2.94 19.95
CA VAL A 68 -2.84 1.67 19.84
C VAL A 68 -3.79 0.53 19.52
N VAL A 69 -3.49 -0.31 18.51
CA VAL A 69 -4.28 -1.49 18.10
C VAL A 69 -3.45 -2.79 18.13
N TRP A 70 -4.11 -3.97 18.18
CA TRP A 70 -3.60 -5.34 17.94
C TRP A 70 -3.52 -5.65 16.40
N PRO A 71 -2.71 -6.61 15.85
CA PRO A 71 -2.17 -7.80 16.52
C PRO A 71 -0.81 -7.80 17.20
N GLY A 72 -0.02 -6.76 17.03
CA GLY A 72 0.95 -6.30 18.04
C GLY A 72 0.60 -4.84 18.34
N PRO A 73 0.99 -4.27 19.48
CA PRO A 73 0.70 -2.86 19.75
C PRO A 73 1.25 -2.03 18.58
N CYS A 74 0.36 -1.34 17.86
CA CYS A 74 0.72 -0.50 16.71
C CYS A 74 0.11 0.88 16.86
N VAL A 75 0.91 1.91 16.56
CA VAL A 75 0.50 3.32 16.47
C VAL A 75 0.40 3.75 15.01
N PHE A 76 -0.35 4.82 14.76
CA PHE A 76 -0.59 5.33 13.41
C PHE A 76 -0.10 6.78 13.30
N PRO A 77 0.75 7.10 12.31
CA PRO A 77 1.12 8.47 11.98
C PRO A 77 -0.12 9.27 11.62
N ASP A 78 -0.22 10.48 12.15
CA ASP A 78 -1.25 11.45 11.80
C ASP A 78 -0.83 12.25 10.57
N PHE A 79 -1.05 11.68 9.37
CA PHE A 79 -0.67 12.33 8.11
C PHE A 79 -1.40 13.67 7.85
N THR A 80 -2.38 14.06 8.67
CA THR A 80 -2.96 15.40 8.64
C THR A 80 -2.01 16.47 9.16
N GLN A 81 -0.94 16.09 9.85
CA GLN A 81 0.13 16.97 10.32
C GLN A 81 1.29 17.03 9.34
N SER A 82 1.67 18.22 8.92
CA SER A 82 2.83 18.48 8.04
C SER A 82 4.14 17.93 8.61
N LYS A 83 4.30 17.98 9.94
CA LYS A 83 5.44 17.35 10.63
C LYS A 83 5.47 15.83 10.48
N ALA A 84 4.31 15.15 10.59
CA ALA A 84 4.21 13.70 10.40
C ALA A 84 4.46 13.30 8.94
N ARG A 85 3.95 14.08 7.98
CA ARG A 85 4.24 13.88 6.55
C ARG A 85 5.73 14.02 6.24
N SER A 86 6.37 15.04 6.79
CA SER A 86 7.81 15.29 6.61
C SER A 86 8.67 14.19 7.26
N TRP A 87 8.29 13.78 8.47
CA TRP A 87 8.90 12.65 9.18
C TRP A 87 8.81 11.36 8.35
N TRP A 88 7.63 11.02 7.85
CA TRP A 88 7.43 9.86 6.98
C TRP A 88 8.24 9.96 5.68
N ALA A 89 8.28 11.13 5.05
CA ALA A 89 9.05 11.36 3.84
C ALA A 89 10.55 11.13 4.06
N CYS A 90 11.10 11.52 5.21
CA CYS A 90 12.48 11.21 5.59
C CYS A 90 12.72 9.71 5.77
N LEU A 91 11.81 9.00 6.42
CA LEU A 91 11.89 7.54 6.56
C LEU A 91 11.86 6.84 5.20
N VAL A 92 10.97 7.27 4.30
CA VAL A 92 10.88 6.74 2.94
C VAL A 92 12.16 7.05 2.15
N LYS A 93 12.70 8.26 2.26
CA LYS A 93 13.98 8.64 1.63
C LYS A 93 15.10 7.67 2.01
N ASP A 94 15.22 7.38 3.31
CA ASP A 94 16.23 6.45 3.81
C ASP A 94 15.93 5.01 3.39
N PHE A 95 14.65 4.60 3.38
CA PHE A 95 14.23 3.28 2.96
C PHE A 95 14.55 2.98 1.48
N ILE A 96 14.37 3.95 0.58
CA ILE A 96 14.70 3.83 -0.85
C ILE A 96 16.19 3.55 -1.08
N SER A 97 17.07 3.89 -0.11
CA SER A 97 18.51 3.55 -0.18
C SER A 97 18.79 2.03 -0.18
N ASN A 98 17.77 1.19 0.07
CA ASN A 98 17.83 -0.26 -0.12
C ASN A 98 17.76 -0.69 -1.60
N GLY A 99 17.66 0.25 -2.53
CA GLY A 99 17.62 0.00 -3.97
C GLY A 99 16.19 -0.10 -4.54
N VAL A 100 15.18 0.01 -3.68
CA VAL A 100 13.75 -0.10 -4.03
C VAL A 100 13.38 0.95 -5.09
N ASP A 101 12.58 0.56 -6.07
CA ASP A 101 12.18 1.41 -7.20
C ASP A 101 10.82 2.09 -6.99
N GLY A 102 9.98 1.53 -6.13
CA GLY A 102 8.66 2.04 -5.81
C GLY A 102 8.09 1.43 -4.53
N ILE A 103 7.05 2.08 -4.01
CA ILE A 103 6.44 1.71 -2.73
C ILE A 103 4.98 1.36 -2.93
N TRP A 104 4.53 0.32 -2.23
CA TRP A 104 3.12 -0.03 -2.12
C TRP A 104 2.62 0.36 -0.72
N ASN A 105 1.75 1.37 -0.64
CA ASN A 105 1.04 1.70 0.59
C ASN A 105 -0.28 0.93 0.65
N ASP A 106 -0.32 -0.08 1.51
CA ASP A 106 -1.52 -0.84 1.81
C ASP A 106 -2.08 -0.46 3.19
N MET A 107 -3.27 -0.96 3.51
CA MET A 107 -3.90 -0.84 4.82
C MET A 107 -4.13 0.61 5.27
N ASN A 108 -4.16 1.55 4.32
CA ASN A 108 -4.10 2.99 4.55
C ASN A 108 -5.47 3.69 4.60
N GLU A 109 -6.55 2.96 4.86
CA GLU A 109 -7.88 3.53 5.13
C GLU A 109 -7.94 4.41 6.39
N PRO A 110 -7.32 4.10 7.55
CA PRO A 110 -6.47 2.96 7.94
C PRO A 110 -7.26 1.71 8.35
N THR A 111 -6.73 0.52 8.04
CA THR A 111 -7.35 -0.74 8.46
C THR A 111 -7.06 -1.07 9.93
N VAL A 112 -8.12 -1.36 10.68
CA VAL A 112 -8.10 -1.73 12.10
C VAL A 112 -8.94 -2.99 12.29
N PHE A 113 -8.31 -4.17 12.21
CA PHE A 113 -9.02 -5.46 12.08
C PHE A 113 -10.05 -5.77 13.17
N LYS A 114 -9.79 -5.35 14.41
CA LYS A 114 -10.67 -5.61 15.57
C LYS A 114 -11.80 -4.58 15.71
N ALA A 115 -11.78 -3.48 14.97
CA ALA A 115 -12.88 -2.53 14.96
C ALA A 115 -14.06 -3.06 14.14
N VAL A 116 -15.28 -2.67 14.54
CA VAL A 116 -16.53 -3.08 13.88
C VAL A 116 -16.55 -2.61 12.42
N THR A 117 -16.14 -1.37 12.18
CA THR A 117 -16.06 -0.75 10.86
C THR A 117 -14.81 -1.17 10.07
N LYS A 118 -13.94 -2.00 10.66
CA LYS A 118 -12.60 -2.32 10.14
C LYS A 118 -11.68 -1.11 9.95
N SER A 119 -12.03 0.02 10.54
CA SER A 119 -11.20 1.23 10.55
C SER A 119 -11.16 1.88 11.94
N MET A 120 -10.43 2.99 12.03
CA MET A 120 -10.20 3.71 13.27
C MET A 120 -11.50 4.28 13.86
N PRO A 121 -11.65 4.32 15.19
CA PRO A 121 -12.81 4.95 15.84
C PRO A 121 -13.00 6.40 15.38
N GLU A 122 -14.25 6.78 15.14
CA GLU A 122 -14.59 8.11 14.60
C GLU A 122 -14.20 9.26 15.53
N ASP A 123 -14.11 9.01 16.85
CA ASP A 123 -13.77 9.95 17.90
C ASP A 123 -12.26 10.04 18.20
N ASN A 124 -11.43 9.28 17.51
CA ASN A 124 -10.00 9.51 17.53
C ASN A 124 -9.66 10.91 17.02
N VAL A 125 -8.61 11.51 17.57
CA VAL A 125 -8.27 12.91 17.37
C VAL A 125 -7.06 13.04 16.45
N HIS A 126 -7.27 13.71 15.32
CA HIS A 126 -6.22 14.21 14.44
C HIS A 126 -5.90 15.65 14.80
N ARG A 127 -4.61 15.98 14.90
CA ARG A 127 -4.14 17.32 15.26
C ARG A 127 -3.67 18.07 14.03
N GLY A 128 -4.49 18.03 12.98
CA GLY A 128 -4.12 18.42 11.62
C GLY A 128 -3.73 19.88 11.46
N ASP A 129 -3.06 20.16 10.34
CA ASP A 129 -2.71 21.52 9.95
C ASP A 129 -4.00 22.37 9.71
N ALA A 130 -3.89 23.69 9.81
CA ALA A 130 -5.05 24.60 9.71
C ALA A 130 -5.77 24.50 8.36
N GLU A 131 -5.03 24.25 7.27
CA GLU A 131 -5.57 24.05 5.92
C GLU A 131 -6.38 22.76 5.75
N LEU A 132 -6.23 21.80 6.68
CA LEU A 132 -7.01 20.57 6.75
C LEU A 132 -8.10 20.62 7.83
N GLY A 133 -8.38 21.82 8.37
CA GLY A 133 -9.43 22.02 9.38
C GLY A 133 -8.93 22.02 10.83
N GLY A 134 -7.62 21.91 11.07
CA GLY A 134 -7.04 21.93 12.41
C GLY A 134 -7.24 20.63 13.20
N CYS A 135 -7.35 20.76 14.53
CA CYS A 135 -7.65 19.62 15.41
C CYS A 135 -9.08 19.14 15.19
N GLN A 136 -9.24 17.91 14.71
CA GLN A 136 -10.52 17.34 14.30
C GLN A 136 -10.61 15.87 14.69
N ASN A 137 -11.84 15.36 14.76
CA ASN A 137 -12.08 13.93 14.94
C ASN A 137 -11.78 13.15 13.64
N HIS A 138 -11.53 11.85 13.76
CA HIS A 138 -11.22 10.97 12.64
C HIS A 138 -12.32 10.98 11.58
N SER A 139 -13.59 11.12 11.98
CA SER A 139 -14.71 11.26 11.04
C SER A 139 -14.56 12.43 10.06
N HIS A 140 -13.85 13.51 10.42
CA HIS A 140 -13.55 14.63 9.53
C HIS A 140 -12.43 14.27 8.52
N CYS A 141 -11.42 13.53 8.98
CA CYS A 141 -10.17 13.29 8.25
C CYS A 141 -10.13 11.94 7.53
N HIS A 142 -11.10 11.05 7.78
CA HIS A 142 -11.06 9.63 7.41
C HIS A 142 -10.64 9.40 5.95
N ASN A 143 -11.39 9.95 4.99
CA ASN A 143 -11.14 9.69 3.58
C ASN A 143 -9.84 10.32 3.06
N VAL A 144 -9.33 11.38 3.68
CA VAL A 144 -8.10 12.05 3.21
C VAL A 144 -6.84 11.39 3.76
N TYR A 145 -6.95 10.55 4.80
CA TYR A 145 -5.83 9.89 5.47
C TYR A 145 -4.95 9.10 4.49
N GLY A 146 -5.54 8.20 3.71
CA GLY A 146 -4.80 7.36 2.76
C GLY A 146 -4.09 8.16 1.65
N MET A 147 -4.74 9.21 1.15
CA MET A 147 -4.13 10.13 0.17
C MET A 147 -2.91 10.86 0.76
N LEU A 148 -2.98 11.27 2.03
CA LEU A 148 -1.89 11.98 2.68
C LEU A 148 -0.70 11.06 2.97
N MET A 149 -0.93 9.78 3.27
CA MET A 149 0.13 8.77 3.31
C MET A 149 0.80 8.61 1.94
N ALA A 150 0.01 8.39 0.88
CA ALA A 150 0.54 8.23 -0.48
C ALA A 150 1.34 9.46 -0.94
N ARG A 151 0.85 10.66 -0.63
CA ARG A 151 1.56 11.92 -0.86
C ARG A 151 2.91 11.96 -0.13
N SER A 152 2.91 11.62 1.16
CA SER A 152 4.13 11.64 1.99
C SER A 152 5.17 10.65 1.47
N THR A 153 4.72 9.46 1.04
CA THR A 153 5.59 8.46 0.37
C THR A 153 6.15 9.00 -0.94
N TYR A 154 5.32 9.59 -1.79
CA TYR A 154 5.75 10.19 -3.06
C TYR A 154 6.81 11.29 -2.84
N GLU A 155 6.56 12.19 -1.88
CA GLU A 155 7.48 13.26 -1.52
C GLU A 155 8.80 12.70 -0.97
N GLY A 156 8.77 11.67 -0.12
CA GLY A 156 9.97 10.99 0.37
C GLY A 156 10.81 10.33 -0.73
N MET A 157 10.18 9.67 -1.70
CA MET A 157 10.87 9.12 -2.86
C MET A 157 11.52 10.23 -3.71
N LYS A 158 10.84 11.36 -3.88
CA LYS A 158 11.39 12.53 -4.59
C LYS A 158 12.57 13.16 -3.84
N LEU A 159 12.53 13.18 -2.50
CA LEU A 159 13.66 13.61 -1.66
C LEU A 159 14.87 12.67 -1.81
N ALA A 160 14.65 11.39 -2.08
CA ALA A 160 15.75 10.45 -2.33
C ALA A 160 16.43 10.68 -3.68
N ASN A 161 15.66 11.01 -4.72
CA ASN A 161 16.18 11.30 -6.05
C ASN A 161 15.20 12.18 -6.84
N GLU A 162 15.49 13.48 -6.96
CA GLU A 162 14.65 14.44 -7.68
C GLU A 162 14.56 14.16 -9.20
N ASN A 163 15.53 13.43 -9.75
CA ASN A 163 15.61 13.10 -11.17
C ASN A 163 14.88 11.81 -11.53
N LYS A 164 14.38 11.05 -10.53
CA LYS A 164 13.62 9.81 -10.73
C LYS A 164 12.17 10.04 -10.34
N ARG A 165 11.24 9.81 -11.28
CA ARG A 165 9.80 9.87 -10.99
C ARG A 165 9.44 8.77 -9.98
N PRO A 166 8.78 9.11 -8.85
CA PRO A 166 8.30 8.10 -7.90
C PRO A 166 7.25 7.18 -8.51
N PHE A 167 7.23 5.94 -8.06
CA PHE A 167 6.11 5.03 -8.25
C PHE A 167 5.56 4.65 -6.87
N VAL A 168 4.31 5.05 -6.62
CA VAL A 168 3.57 4.68 -5.41
C VAL A 168 2.29 3.97 -5.84
N LEU A 169 2.00 2.83 -5.25
CA LEU A 169 0.70 2.15 -5.33
C LEU A 169 -0.04 2.38 -4.02
N THR A 170 -1.32 2.71 -4.05
CA THR A 170 -2.12 2.96 -2.84
C THR A 170 -3.50 2.31 -2.90
N ARG A 171 -3.98 1.79 -1.76
CA ARG A 171 -5.33 1.22 -1.65
C ARG A 171 -6.37 2.32 -1.45
N ALA A 172 -6.24 3.05 -0.35
CA ALA A 172 -7.13 4.16 -0.02
C ALA A 172 -6.67 5.45 -0.70
N GLY A 173 -7.63 6.23 -1.20
CA GLY A 173 -7.38 7.49 -1.88
C GLY A 173 -8.56 8.45 -1.80
N PHE A 174 -8.30 9.71 -2.14
CA PHE A 174 -9.29 10.78 -2.20
C PHE A 174 -9.08 11.63 -3.46
N ILE A 175 -9.92 12.64 -3.66
CA ILE A 175 -9.75 13.56 -4.80
C ILE A 175 -8.34 14.20 -4.78
N GLY A 176 -7.57 13.96 -5.83
CA GLY A 176 -6.19 14.41 -5.92
C GLY A 176 -5.13 13.31 -5.76
N SER A 177 -5.50 12.08 -5.40
CA SER A 177 -4.59 10.93 -5.32
C SER A 177 -3.83 10.67 -6.62
N GLN A 178 -4.39 11.02 -7.78
CA GLN A 178 -3.76 10.83 -9.10
C GLN A 178 -2.45 11.58 -9.29
N ARG A 179 -2.18 12.58 -8.43
CA ARG A 179 -0.90 13.31 -8.45
C ARG A 179 0.25 12.50 -7.83
N TYR A 180 -0.06 11.51 -7.00
CA TYR A 180 0.91 10.87 -6.13
C TYR A 180 1.01 9.36 -6.34
N ALA A 181 -0.06 8.68 -6.71
CA ALA A 181 -0.07 7.22 -6.73
C ALA A 181 -0.99 6.62 -7.80
N ALA A 182 -0.57 5.45 -8.30
CA ALA A 182 -1.48 4.46 -8.88
C ALA A 182 -2.37 3.88 -7.79
N THR A 183 -3.53 3.33 -8.17
CA THR A 183 -4.38 2.56 -7.23
C THR A 183 -4.78 1.22 -7.82
N TRP A 184 -5.28 0.32 -6.99
CA TRP A 184 -5.93 -0.90 -7.45
C TRP A 184 -7.26 -1.10 -6.74
N THR A 185 -8.11 -1.98 -7.28
CA THR A 185 -9.48 -2.17 -6.79
C THR A 185 -9.59 -3.00 -5.51
N GLY A 186 -8.48 -3.22 -4.78
CA GLY A 186 -8.45 -4.03 -3.57
C GLY A 186 -8.58 -5.53 -3.84
N ASP A 187 -8.87 -6.25 -2.76
CA ASP A 187 -8.91 -7.71 -2.64
C ASP A 187 -10.10 -8.32 -3.41
N ASN A 188 -9.93 -8.51 -4.71
CA ASN A 188 -10.91 -9.17 -5.58
C ASN A 188 -10.80 -10.71 -5.49
N LEU A 189 -11.72 -11.44 -6.13
CA LEU A 189 -11.77 -12.90 -6.09
C LEU A 189 -11.47 -13.50 -7.45
N SER A 190 -10.89 -14.69 -7.44
CA SER A 190 -10.64 -15.54 -8.61
C SER A 190 -11.94 -16.15 -9.16
N ASN A 191 -12.82 -15.31 -9.72
CA ASN A 191 -14.05 -15.73 -10.40
C ASN A 191 -14.41 -14.81 -11.59
N TRP A 192 -15.35 -15.25 -12.44
CA TRP A 192 -15.75 -14.52 -13.64
C TRP A 192 -16.48 -13.20 -13.34
N ASP A 193 -17.21 -13.13 -12.21
CA ASP A 193 -17.94 -11.92 -11.83
C ASP A 193 -16.98 -10.78 -11.48
N HIS A 194 -15.92 -11.05 -10.72
CA HIS A 194 -14.91 -10.06 -10.38
C HIS A 194 -14.07 -9.65 -11.60
N LEU A 195 -13.81 -10.56 -12.54
CA LEU A 195 -13.24 -10.19 -13.84
C LEU A 195 -14.16 -9.20 -14.57
N HIS A 196 -15.45 -9.49 -14.66
CA HIS A 196 -16.42 -8.59 -15.31
C HIS A 196 -16.58 -7.26 -14.59
N MET A 197 -16.60 -7.23 -13.25
CA MET A 197 -16.70 -6.00 -12.44
C MET A 197 -15.47 -5.12 -12.55
N SER A 198 -14.28 -5.69 -12.81
CA SER A 198 -13.04 -4.91 -12.89
C SER A 198 -13.07 -3.84 -13.98
N ILE A 199 -13.70 -4.13 -15.12
CA ILE A 199 -13.81 -3.20 -16.26
C ILE A 199 -14.57 -1.92 -15.87
N PRO A 200 -15.84 -1.98 -15.43
CA PRO A 200 -16.57 -0.78 -15.03
C PRO A 200 -15.98 -0.11 -13.79
N MET A 201 -15.30 -0.83 -12.89
CA MET A 201 -14.60 -0.20 -11.75
C MET A 201 -13.44 0.68 -12.23
N VAL A 202 -12.57 0.16 -13.10
CA VAL A 202 -11.41 0.92 -13.62
C VAL A 202 -11.87 2.09 -14.50
N LEU A 203 -12.90 1.90 -15.32
CA LEU A 203 -13.48 3.00 -16.12
C LEU A 203 -14.02 4.13 -15.23
N GLN A 204 -14.74 3.78 -14.15
CA GLN A 204 -15.26 4.78 -13.22
C GLN A 204 -14.14 5.49 -12.45
N LEU A 205 -13.11 4.79 -12.00
CA LEU A 205 -11.93 5.42 -11.42
C LEU A 205 -11.28 6.41 -12.39
N GLY A 206 -11.14 6.03 -13.66
CA GLY A 206 -10.64 6.94 -14.71
C GLY A 206 -11.49 8.19 -14.89
N LEU A 207 -12.81 8.04 -14.98
CA LEU A 207 -13.76 9.16 -15.09
C LEU A 207 -13.77 10.05 -13.84
N SER A 208 -13.52 9.49 -12.65
CA SER A 208 -13.39 10.19 -11.38
C SER A 208 -12.00 10.81 -11.16
N GLY A 209 -11.12 10.76 -12.16
CA GLY A 209 -9.81 11.42 -12.12
C GLY A 209 -8.68 10.55 -11.58
N GLN A 210 -8.86 9.23 -11.47
CA GLN A 210 -7.83 8.25 -11.06
C GLN A 210 -7.55 7.22 -12.19
N PRO A 211 -6.94 7.67 -13.31
CA PRO A 211 -6.80 6.86 -14.51
C PRO A 211 -5.72 5.78 -14.42
N LEU A 212 -4.73 5.92 -13.53
CA LEU A 212 -3.71 4.89 -13.33
C LEU A 212 -4.21 3.88 -12.31
N SER A 213 -5.10 2.99 -12.76
CA SER A 213 -5.76 1.99 -11.92
C SER A 213 -5.94 0.65 -12.62
N GLY A 214 -6.14 -0.39 -11.81
CA GLY A 214 -6.34 -1.77 -12.28
C GLY A 214 -6.75 -2.72 -11.15
N PRO A 215 -7.23 -3.92 -11.47
CA PRO A 215 -7.49 -4.97 -10.50
C PRO A 215 -6.27 -5.87 -10.28
N ASP A 216 -6.38 -6.81 -9.33
CA ASP A 216 -5.47 -7.94 -9.27
C ASP A 216 -5.83 -8.99 -10.31
N ILE A 217 -4.91 -9.21 -11.25
CA ILE A 217 -5.05 -10.14 -12.36
C ILE A 217 -4.94 -11.56 -11.83
N GLY A 218 -5.92 -12.39 -12.16
CA GLY A 218 -6.09 -13.73 -11.59
C GLY A 218 -7.11 -13.76 -10.46
N GLY A 219 -7.17 -12.68 -9.67
CA GLY A 219 -7.94 -12.57 -8.44
C GLY A 219 -7.04 -12.72 -7.21
N PHE A 220 -7.22 -11.84 -6.21
CA PHE A 220 -6.48 -11.90 -4.95
C PHE A 220 -6.85 -13.15 -4.15
N GLY A 221 -8.14 -13.32 -3.86
CA GLY A 221 -8.64 -14.44 -3.08
C GLY A 221 -9.12 -15.62 -3.91
N ARG A 222 -9.00 -16.83 -3.36
CA ARG A 222 -9.33 -18.12 -4.01
C ARG A 222 -8.42 -18.44 -5.22
N ASN A 223 -8.56 -19.66 -5.75
CA ASN A 223 -7.74 -20.17 -6.85
C ASN A 223 -8.40 -19.96 -8.21
N ALA A 224 -7.67 -19.36 -9.15
CA ALA A 224 -8.12 -19.27 -10.54
C ALA A 224 -8.09 -20.65 -11.22
N THR A 225 -9.01 -20.88 -12.16
CA THR A 225 -8.83 -21.97 -13.14
C THR A 225 -7.89 -21.50 -14.25
N PRO A 226 -7.15 -22.36 -14.95
CA PRO A 226 -6.24 -21.91 -16.01
C PRO A 226 -6.98 -21.13 -17.11
N ARG A 227 -8.20 -21.54 -17.47
CA ARG A 227 -9.07 -20.79 -18.39
C ARG A 227 -9.41 -19.39 -17.89
N LEU A 228 -9.74 -19.23 -16.61
CA LEU A 228 -10.02 -17.92 -16.02
C LEU A 228 -8.75 -17.06 -16.00
N PHE A 229 -7.63 -17.63 -15.58
CA PHE A 229 -6.34 -16.94 -15.53
C PHE A 229 -5.90 -16.44 -16.91
N GLY A 230 -6.01 -17.28 -17.95
CA GLY A 230 -5.71 -16.87 -19.33
C GLY A 230 -6.60 -15.71 -19.80
N ARG A 231 -7.88 -15.69 -19.41
CA ARG A 231 -8.75 -14.54 -19.70
C ARG A 231 -8.34 -13.30 -18.92
N TRP A 232 -8.00 -13.46 -17.65
CA TRP A 232 -7.48 -12.40 -16.79
C TRP A 232 -6.21 -11.78 -17.38
N MET A 233 -5.27 -12.56 -17.89
CA MET A 233 -4.06 -12.05 -18.54
C MET A 233 -4.37 -11.23 -19.79
N GLY A 234 -5.28 -11.72 -20.65
CA GLY A 234 -5.65 -11.01 -21.88
C GLY A 234 -6.35 -9.67 -21.63
N VAL A 235 -7.30 -9.63 -20.68
CA VAL A 235 -7.98 -8.38 -20.28
C VAL A 235 -7.06 -7.50 -19.44
N GLY A 236 -6.34 -8.11 -18.51
CA GLY A 236 -5.48 -7.47 -17.52
C GLY A 236 -4.35 -6.66 -18.12
N ALA A 237 -3.77 -7.16 -19.23
CA ALA A 237 -2.74 -6.44 -19.98
C ALA A 237 -3.23 -5.12 -20.59
N MET A 238 -4.55 -4.88 -20.65
CA MET A 238 -5.15 -3.65 -21.17
C MET A 238 -5.47 -2.62 -20.08
N PHE A 239 -5.32 -2.96 -18.80
CA PHE A 239 -5.53 -2.00 -17.72
C PHE A 239 -4.33 -1.05 -17.57
N PRO A 240 -4.57 0.24 -17.24
CA PRO A 240 -3.50 1.22 -16.98
C PRO A 240 -2.49 0.77 -15.92
N PHE A 241 -2.97 0.09 -14.87
CA PHE A 241 -2.12 -0.62 -13.91
C PHE A 241 -2.36 -2.13 -14.05
N CYS A 242 -1.30 -2.89 -14.29
CA CYS A 242 -1.35 -4.32 -14.57
C CYS A 242 -0.47 -5.07 -13.55
N ARG A 243 -1.10 -5.81 -12.63
CA ARG A 243 -0.44 -6.57 -11.56
C ARG A 243 -1.12 -7.93 -11.37
N GLY A 244 -0.33 -9.00 -11.35
CA GLY A 244 -0.75 -10.27 -10.76
C GLY A 244 -0.49 -10.28 -9.26
N HIS A 245 -1.47 -10.66 -8.45
CA HIS A 245 -1.37 -10.71 -6.99
C HIS A 245 -2.34 -11.76 -6.44
N SER A 246 -1.95 -12.46 -5.38
CA SER A 246 -2.77 -13.46 -4.69
C SER A 246 -2.51 -13.44 -3.19
N GLU A 247 -3.50 -13.88 -2.41
CA GLU A 247 -3.39 -14.00 -0.97
C GLU A 247 -2.50 -15.18 -0.54
N THR A 248 -2.18 -15.24 0.75
CA THR A 248 -1.50 -16.42 1.30
C THR A 248 -2.46 -17.62 1.25
N ASP A 249 -1.92 -18.83 1.08
CA ASP A 249 -2.68 -20.09 1.00
C ASP A 249 -3.47 -20.33 -0.30
N THR A 250 -3.30 -19.50 -1.33
CA THR A 250 -3.70 -19.85 -2.71
C THR A 250 -2.67 -20.77 -3.37
N ILE A 251 -3.03 -21.34 -4.52
CA ILE A 251 -2.04 -21.92 -5.44
C ILE A 251 -1.15 -20.80 -6.01
N ASP A 252 0.00 -21.20 -6.56
CA ASP A 252 0.89 -20.33 -7.32
C ASP A 252 0.12 -19.69 -8.50
N HIS A 253 0.14 -18.36 -8.55
CA HIS A 253 -0.53 -17.56 -9.59
C HIS A 253 0.45 -16.96 -10.61
N GLU A 254 1.71 -17.41 -10.63
CA GLU A 254 2.62 -17.10 -11.72
C GLU A 254 2.14 -17.74 -13.04
N PRO A 255 2.33 -17.08 -14.21
CA PRO A 255 1.74 -17.57 -15.46
C PRO A 255 2.14 -18.99 -15.86
N TRP A 256 3.33 -19.45 -15.48
CA TRP A 256 3.80 -20.80 -15.78
C TRP A 256 3.18 -21.89 -14.90
N SER A 257 2.58 -21.54 -13.75
CA SER A 257 1.97 -22.48 -12.81
C SER A 257 0.66 -23.09 -13.33
N PHE A 258 0.06 -22.49 -14.36
CA PHE A 258 -1.19 -22.93 -14.98
C PHE A 258 -1.00 -23.88 -16.18
N GLY A 259 0.24 -24.28 -16.48
CA GLY A 259 0.56 -25.11 -17.64
C GLY A 259 0.27 -24.41 -18.97
N GLU A 260 0.07 -25.19 -20.04
CA GLU A 260 -0.13 -24.64 -21.37
C GLU A 260 -1.56 -24.16 -21.66
N GLU A 261 -2.55 -24.57 -20.86
CA GLU A 261 -3.97 -24.31 -21.14
C GLU A 261 -4.29 -22.80 -21.34
N PRO A 262 -3.78 -21.87 -20.53
CA PRO A 262 -4.04 -20.43 -20.72
C PRO A 262 -3.56 -19.89 -22.08
N PHE A 263 -2.59 -20.56 -22.70
CA PHE A 263 -1.95 -20.14 -23.97
C PHE A 263 -2.56 -20.84 -25.19
N LYS A 264 -3.49 -21.78 -25.00
CA LYS A 264 -4.17 -22.46 -26.10
C LYS A 264 -5.28 -21.56 -26.65
N THR A 265 -5.01 -20.91 -27.79
CA THR A 265 -6.06 -20.27 -28.59
C THR A 265 -6.97 -21.36 -29.15
N ARG A 266 -8.29 -21.30 -28.88
CA ARG A 266 -9.24 -22.12 -29.62
C ARG A 266 -9.20 -21.66 -31.09
N ALA A 267 -8.79 -22.56 -31.98
CA ALA A 267 -9.00 -22.43 -33.41
C ALA A 267 -10.50 -22.35 -33.74
#